data_AF-A0A1C5XPK0-F1
#
_entry.id   AF-A0A1C5XPK0-F1
#
_cell.length_a   1.000
_cell.length_b   1.000
_cell.length_c   1.000
_cell.angle_alpha   90.00
_cell.angle_beta   90.00
_cell.angle_gamma   90.00
#
_symmetry.space_group_name_H-M   'P 1'
#
loop_
_entity.id
_entity.type
_entity.pdbx_description
1 polymer ?
#
loop_
_entity_poly.entity_id
_entity_poly.type
_entity_poly.pdbx_seq_one_letter_code
_entity_poly.pdbx_strand_id
1 'polypeptide(L)'
;MRLFMSLTEEEVKQFDKACDKAGMTRSQYLKCLLNGRRDIRPPVLQYREMIHALESIERDLKVIAMKDDLSDTDRLLIMQKLSDLKEMFSGRFHKEVSDGNRG
;
A
#
# COMPACT_ATOMS: atom_id res chain seq x y z
N MET A 1 9.82 2.44 -1.26
CA MET A 1 8.41 2.47 -1.67
C MET A 1 8.30 3.40 -2.87
N ARG A 2 7.89 2.88 -4.04
CA ARG A 2 7.64 3.69 -5.23
C ARG A 2 6.15 4.02 -5.26
N LEU A 3 5.82 5.31 -5.33
CA LEU A 3 4.44 5.78 -5.50
C LEU A 3 4.24 6.08 -6.98
N PHE A 4 3.20 5.49 -7.55
CA PHE A 4 2.75 5.80 -8.90
C PHE A 4 1.48 6.62 -8.77
N MET A 5 1.46 7.78 -9.43
CA MET A 5 0.29 8.65 -9.50
C MET A 5 -0.02 8.86 -10.97
N SER A 6 -1.28 8.65 -11.34
CA SER A 6 -1.78 8.98 -12.67
C SER A 6 -2.12 10.45 -12.68
N LEU A 7 -1.34 11.24 -13.41
CA LEU A 7 -1.56 12.68 -13.60
C LEU A 7 -1.62 12.96 -15.09
N THR A 8 -2.48 13.90 -15.47
CA THR A 8 -2.47 14.50 -16.80
C THR A 8 -1.21 15.35 -17.02
N GLU A 9 -0.86 15.63 -18.28
CA GLU A 9 0.31 16.44 -18.59
C GLU A 9 0.23 17.87 -18.01
N GLU A 10 -0.98 18.46 -17.97
CA GLU A 10 -1.18 19.76 -17.32
C GLU A 10 -0.89 19.71 -15.82
N GLU A 11 -1.37 18.69 -15.11
CA GLU A 11 -1.15 18.52 -13.68
C GLU A 11 0.34 18.32 -13.36
N VAL A 12 1.06 17.55 -14.18
CA VAL A 12 2.52 17.39 -14.06
C VAL A 12 3.22 18.74 -14.22
N LYS A 13 2.86 19.53 -15.24
CA LYS A 13 3.45 20.87 -15.45
C LYS A 13 3.16 21.82 -14.30
N GLN A 14 1.96 21.79 -13.72
CA GLN A 14 1.63 22.61 -12.56
C GLN A 14 2.43 22.19 -11.32
N PHE A 15 2.56 20.87 -11.10
CA PHE A 15 3.33 20.31 -10.01
C PHE A 15 4.81 20.69 -10.11
N ASP A 16 5.40 20.61 -11.30
CA ASP A 16 6.79 20.99 -11.55
C ASP A 16 7.03 22.47 -11.27
N LYS A 17 6.16 23.35 -11.75
CA LYS A 17 6.25 24.79 -11.45
C LYS A 17 6.19 25.06 -9.95
N ALA A 18 5.40 24.29 -9.20
CA ALA A 18 5.31 24.44 -7.75
C ALA A 18 6.59 23.93 -7.05
N CYS A 19 7.19 22.85 -7.54
CA CYS A 19 8.48 22.35 -7.09
C CYS A 19 9.60 23.37 -7.31
N ASP A 20 9.66 23.95 -8.52
CA ASP A 20 10.65 24.95 -8.90
C ASP A 20 10.52 26.22 -8.04
N LYS A 21 9.29 26.69 -7.82
CA LYS A 21 9.00 27.83 -6.92
C LYS A 21 9.41 27.55 -5.47
N ALA A 22 9.26 26.31 -5.01
CA ALA A 22 9.67 25.90 -3.68
C ALA A 22 11.17 25.59 -3.58
N GLY A 23 11.91 25.55 -4.71
CA GLY A 23 13.31 25.13 -4.75
C GLY A 23 13.53 23.67 -4.32
N MET A 24 12.51 22.83 -4.47
CA MET A 24 12.52 21.44 -3.99
C MET A 24 12.43 20.46 -5.16
N THR A 25 13.04 19.29 -5.02
CA THR A 25 12.78 18.19 -5.96
C THR A 25 11.33 17.70 -5.81
N ARG A 26 10.75 17.14 -6.88
CA ARG A 26 9.41 16.52 -6.88
C ARG A 26 9.17 15.62 -5.66
N SER A 27 10.17 14.81 -5.30
CA SER A 27 10.09 13.87 -4.19
C SER A 27 10.09 14.54 -2.81
N GLN A 28 10.82 15.63 -2.63
CA GLN A 28 10.84 16.41 -1.39
C GLN A 28 9.54 17.19 -1.24
N TYR A 29 9.10 17.85 -2.31
CA TYR A 29 7.86 18.61 -2.32
C TYR A 29 6.65 17.72 -2.01
N LEU A 30 6.58 16.54 -2.64
CA LEU A 30 5.54 15.54 -2.35
C LEU A 30 5.57 15.08 -0.88
N LYS A 31 6.75 14.80 -0.31
CA LYS A 31 6.88 14.43 1.11
C LYS A 31 6.41 15.55 2.04
N CYS A 32 6.72 16.81 1.73
CA CYS A 32 6.24 17.96 2.50
C CYS A 32 4.72 18.07 2.47
N LEU A 33 4.10 17.92 1.29
CA LEU A 33 2.64 17.91 1.14
C LEU A 33 1.98 16.80 1.99
N LEU A 34 2.53 15.59 1.94
CA LEU A 34 2.05 14.43 2.70
C LEU A 34 2.29 14.55 4.22
N ASN A 35 3.33 15.28 4.62
CA ASN A 35 3.62 15.53 6.03
C ASN A 35 2.68 16.60 6.61
N GLY A 36 2.32 17.62 5.82
CA GLY A 36 1.41 18.70 6.22
C GLY A 36 -0.07 18.32 6.23
N ARG A 37 -0.49 17.31 5.47
CA ARG A 37 -1.88 16.84 5.41
C ARG A 37 -1.98 15.39 5.89
N ARG A 38 -2.09 15.20 7.21
CA ARG A 38 -2.23 13.87 7.82
C ARG A 38 -3.56 13.19 7.46
N ASP A 39 -4.61 13.97 7.22
CA ASP A 39 -5.97 13.45 6.98
C ASP A 39 -6.21 12.93 5.56
N ILE A 40 -5.38 13.34 4.58
CA ILE A 40 -5.53 12.94 3.16
C ILE A 40 -4.36 12.04 2.72
N ARG A 41 -3.65 11.40 3.65
CA ARG A 41 -2.58 10.48 3.25
C ARG A 41 -3.20 9.31 2.50
N PRO A 42 -2.67 8.95 1.31
CA PRO A 42 -3.07 7.73 0.64
C PRO A 42 -3.00 6.55 1.63
N PRO A 43 -3.99 5.63 1.65
CA PRO A 43 -4.04 4.50 2.58
C PRO A 43 -2.73 3.70 2.64
N VAL A 44 -2.04 3.56 1.51
CA VAL A 44 -0.73 2.88 1.40
C VAL A 44 0.36 3.55 2.26
N LEU A 45 0.31 4.88 2.41
CA LEU A 45 1.21 5.63 3.28
C LEU A 45 0.73 5.69 4.72
N GLN A 46 -0.59 5.72 4.92
CA GLN A 46 -1.21 5.75 6.26
C GLN A 46 -1.00 4.43 7.00
N TYR A 47 -1.25 3.30 6.34
CA TYR A 47 -1.19 1.97 6.93
C TYR A 47 0.14 1.25 6.65
N ARG A 48 1.19 1.99 6.27
CA ARG A 48 2.48 1.42 5.86
C ARG A 48 3.06 0.45 6.89
N GLU A 49 3.08 0.85 8.17
CA GLU A 49 3.64 0.02 9.24
C GLU A 49 2.81 -1.26 9.44
N MET A 50 1.49 -1.14 9.36
CA MET A 50 0.58 -2.28 9.44
C MET A 50 0.74 -3.24 8.26
N ILE A 51 0.89 -2.73 7.03
CA ILE A 51 1.16 -3.52 5.83
C ILE A 51 2.47 -4.30 6.00
N HIS A 52 3.55 -3.65 6.45
CA HIS A 52 4.83 -4.32 6.68
C HIS A 52 4.78 -5.37 7.81
N ALA A 53 4.04 -5.09 8.89
CA ALA A 53 3.83 -6.07 9.95
C ALA A 53 3.09 -7.32 9.44
N LEU A 54 2.04 -7.12 8.63
CA LEU A 54 1.30 -8.21 7.99
C LEU A 54 2.17 -9.02 7.01
N GLU A 55 2.99 -8.36 6.19
CA GLU A 55 3.97 -9.03 5.32
C GLU A 55 5.00 -9.86 6.11
N SER A 56 5.40 -9.40 7.30
CA SER A 56 6.28 -10.16 8.18
C SER A 56 5.58 -11.41 8.70
N ILE A 57 4.37 -11.26 9.23
CA ILE A 57 3.56 -12.36 9.76
C ILE A 57 3.30 -13.42 8.68
N GLU A 58 2.98 -13.02 7.44
CA GLU A 58 2.79 -13.94 6.32
C GLU A 58 4.05 -14.77 6.05
N ARG A 59 5.24 -14.14 6.08
CA ARG A 59 6.51 -14.84 5.88
C ARG A 59 6.80 -15.82 7.01
N ASP A 60 6.60 -15.40 8.25
CA ASP A 60 6.84 -16.25 9.42
C ASP A 60 5.92 -17.47 9.42
N LEU A 61 4.65 -17.28 9.06
CA LEU A 61 3.67 -18.37 8.91
C LEU A 61 4.04 -19.34 7.78
N LYS A 62 4.58 -18.84 6.66
CA LYS A 62 5.12 -19.70 5.61
C LYS A 62 6.30 -20.53 6.10
N VAL A 63 7.22 -19.94 6.85
CA VAL A 63 8.36 -20.66 7.45
C VAL A 63 7.88 -21.74 8.42
N ILE A 64 6.83 -21.47 9.20
CA ILE A 64 6.23 -22.47 10.09
C ILE A 64 5.61 -23.62 9.29
N ALA A 65 4.84 -23.33 8.25
CA ALA A 65 4.30 -24.34 7.34
C ALA A 65 5.40 -25.16 6.65
N MET A 66 6.56 -24.53 6.42
CA MET A 66 7.91 -25.06 6.11
C MET A 66 8.34 -26.33 6.85
N LYS A 67 8.03 -26.43 8.14
CA LYS A 67 8.67 -27.40 9.05
C LYS A 67 8.22 -28.83 8.79
N ASP A 68 9.16 -29.77 8.89
CA ASP A 68 8.93 -31.21 8.65
C ASP A 68 8.04 -31.88 9.70
N ASP A 69 7.93 -31.26 10.89
CA ASP A 69 7.09 -31.76 12.00
C ASP A 69 5.59 -31.46 11.80
N LEU A 70 5.23 -30.73 10.74
CA LEU A 70 3.85 -30.33 10.48
C LEU A 70 3.16 -31.34 9.56
N SER A 71 1.96 -31.76 9.92
CA SER A 71 1.19 -32.66 9.05
C SER A 71 0.83 -31.97 7.73
N ASP A 72 0.72 -32.73 6.64
CA ASP A 72 0.32 -32.20 5.34
C ASP A 72 -1.06 -31.52 5.39
N THR A 73 -1.97 -32.03 6.24
CA THR A 73 -3.29 -31.44 6.45
C THR A 73 -3.21 -30.05 7.10
N ASP A 74 -2.38 -29.90 8.13
CA ASP A 74 -2.18 -28.62 8.81
C ASP A 74 -1.45 -27.62 7.91
N ARG A 75 -0.47 -28.08 7.13
CA ARG A 75 0.24 -27.25 6.15
C ARG A 75 -0.73 -26.69 5.11
N LEU A 76 -1.61 -27.54 4.59
CA LEU A 76 -2.60 -27.15 3.58
C LEU A 76 -3.60 -26.14 4.15
N LEU A 77 -4.06 -26.35 5.39
CA LEU A 77 -4.94 -25.42 6.09
C LEU A 77 -4.28 -24.05 6.30
N ILE A 78 -3.02 -24.00 6.73
CA ILE A 78 -2.28 -22.74 6.93
C ILE A 78 -2.14 -21.99 5.59
N MET A 79 -1.75 -22.67 4.52
CA MET A 79 -1.58 -22.08 3.20
C MET A 79 -2.89 -21.56 2.60
N GLN A 80 -4.01 -22.27 2.87
CA GLN A 80 -5.34 -21.82 2.49
C GLN A 80 -5.72 -20.54 3.26
N LYS A 81 -5.55 -20.51 4.58
CA LYS A 81 -5.85 -19.33 5.39
C LYS A 81 -5.00 -18.11 5.02
N LEU A 82 -3.74 -18.32 4.64
CA LEU A 82 -2.89 -17.26 4.11
C LEU A 82 -3.41 -16.71 2.76
N SER A 83 -3.91 -17.59 1.90
CA SER A 83 -4.53 -17.19 0.62
C SER A 83 -5.82 -16.40 0.87
N ASP A 84 -6.70 -16.87 1.76
CA ASP A 84 -7.93 -16.18 2.14
C ASP A 84 -7.64 -14.76 2.67
N LEU A 85 -6.64 -14.63 3.55
CA LEU A 85 -6.20 -13.33 4.08
C LEU A 85 -5.73 -12.41 2.95
N LYS A 86 -4.92 -12.92 2.02
CA LYS A 86 -4.42 -12.15 0.88
C LYS A 86 -5.58 -11.67 -0.02
N GLU A 87 -6.56 -12.52 -0.27
CA GLU A 87 -7.77 -12.16 -1.02
C GLU A 87 -8.56 -11.06 -0.32
N MET A 88 -8.79 -11.18 0.99
CA MET A 88 -9.48 -10.18 1.79
C MET A 88 -8.80 -8.80 1.75
N PHE A 89 -7.46 -8.77 1.77
CA PHE A 89 -6.72 -7.50 1.67
C PHE A 89 -6.70 -6.96 0.24
N SER A 90 -6.63 -7.81 -0.79
CA SER A 90 -6.63 -7.36 -2.19
C SER A 90 -8.01 -6.82 -2.64
N GLY A 91 -9.10 -7.42 -2.16
CA GLY A 91 -10.47 -7.05 -2.55
C GLY A 91 -10.97 -5.73 -1.94
N ARG A 92 -10.41 -5.27 -0.82
CA ARG A 92 -10.85 -4.01 -0.17
C ARG A 92 -10.35 -2.73 -0.86
N PHE A 93 -9.30 -2.79 -1.66
CA PHE A 93 -8.79 -1.58 -2.36
C PHE A 93 -9.58 -1.21 -3.62
N HIS A 94 -10.43 -2.11 -4.15
CA HIS A 94 -11.24 -1.81 -5.32
C HIS A 94 -12.55 -1.08 -5.02
N LYS A 95 -13.06 -1.14 -3.78
CA LYS A 95 -14.40 -0.62 -3.47
C LYS A 95 -14.41 0.87 -3.12
N GLU A 96 -13.32 1.42 -2.60
CA GLU A 96 -13.27 2.85 -2.20
C GLU A 96 -12.98 3.81 -3.36
N VAL A 97 -12.53 3.32 -4.53
CA VAL A 97 -12.30 4.17 -5.72
C VAL A 97 -13.56 4.30 -6.58
N SER A 98 -14.51 3.37 -6.50
CA SER A 98 -15.73 3.40 -7.33
C SER A 98 -16.86 4.28 -6.79
N ASP A 99 -16.89 4.58 -5.47
CA ASP A 99 -17.96 5.41 -4.89
C ASP A 99 -17.63 6.92 -4.87
N GLY A 100 -16.43 7.33 -5.29
CA GLY A 100 -16.00 8.73 -5.31
C GLY A 100 -16.40 9.54 -6.57
N ASN A 101 -17.05 8.93 -7.57
CA ASN A 101 -17.33 9.57 -8.86
C ASN A 101 -18.84 9.82 -9.12
N ARG A 102 -19.58 10.19 -8.07
CA ARG A 102 -20.90 10.84 -8.21
C ARG A 102 -20.93 12.11 -7.38
N GLY A 103 -20.44 13.20 -7.97
CA GLY A 103 -20.56 14.56 -7.48
C GLY A 103 -20.54 15.50 -8.67
#